data_AF-A0A7C6UFK4-F1
#
_entry.id   AF-A0A7C6UFK4-F1
#
_cell.length_a   1.000
_cell.length_b   1.000
_cell.length_c   1.000
_cell.angle_alpha   90.00
_cell.angle_beta   90.00
_cell.angle_gamma   90.00
#
_symmetry.space_group_name_H-M   'P 1'
#
loop_
_entity.id
_entity.type
_entity.pdbx_description
1 polymer ?
#
loop_
_entity_poly.entity_id
_entity_poly.type
_entity_poly.pdbx_seq_one_letter_code
_entity_poly.pdbx_strand_id
1 'polypeptide(L)'
;MKHRNKLILNSWLVLVALLGLPSGGMAQGVAHDQSVDSPLYISNTEPLKDQYGRPMPGTHGQGIVSLVELRVSTNGIVRPPYPNGAAHAYHPLVSSQSVTGMGQNAMGENPGRFAMVLPKRPPADIYVFARAYSAPTAAEANFYADSQPMRAENIGTTALVANFGPALPIDSGDDDGDGLCNSWERELGTDGRMTADYDGDGMSDLHEMLAGTNPTRADSLLRIEMIQRDQVARVLHEGEEPTRPVQVTWQSVPGRTYQIEYVVQLWDCENQQSTEFMPVGDPITAGEDEYEISCEIALPDDAVTGTFRVKLVRE
;
A
#
# COMPACT_ATOMS: atom_id res chain seq x y z
N MET A 1 94.97 14.10 -42.19
CA MET A 1 95.15 12.65 -42.29
C MET A 1 94.21 11.96 -41.31
N LYS A 2 93.29 11.13 -41.80
CA LYS A 2 92.35 10.31 -41.03
C LYS A 2 93.01 8.97 -40.68
N HIS A 3 92.88 8.48 -39.44
CA HIS A 3 92.72 7.07 -39.04
C HIS A 3 92.42 7.04 -37.53
N ARG A 4 91.20 6.67 -37.08
CA ARG A 4 90.53 5.35 -36.91
C ARG A 4 90.87 4.63 -35.60
N ASN A 5 89.81 4.40 -34.79
CA ASN A 5 89.52 3.22 -33.95
C ASN A 5 90.43 2.94 -32.72
N LYS A 6 90.03 2.35 -31.59
CA LYS A 6 88.81 1.67 -31.09
C LYS A 6 88.99 1.48 -29.55
N LEU A 7 87.93 1.68 -28.77
CA LEU A 7 87.37 0.79 -27.73
C LEU A 7 88.28 -0.24 -26.99
N ILE A 8 88.31 -0.21 -25.63
CA ILE A 8 87.87 -1.29 -24.68
C ILE A 8 88.60 -1.29 -23.31
N LEU A 9 87.77 -1.41 -22.25
CA LEU A 9 87.92 -1.99 -20.90
C LEU A 9 89.12 -1.64 -19.99
N ASN A 10 88.82 -1.17 -18.77
CA ASN A 10 88.81 -1.99 -17.53
C ASN A 10 89.01 -1.08 -16.32
N SER A 11 88.11 -1.13 -15.34
CA SER A 11 88.44 -0.68 -13.98
C SER A 11 87.83 -1.63 -12.98
N TRP A 12 88.72 -2.10 -12.12
CA TRP A 12 88.59 -3.23 -11.21
C TRP A 12 87.83 -2.87 -9.93
N LEU A 13 87.05 -3.86 -9.48
CA LEU A 13 86.46 -4.02 -8.15
C LEU A 13 87.54 -4.23 -7.08
N VAL A 14 87.29 -3.75 -5.84
CA VAL A 14 87.37 -4.59 -4.62
C VAL A 14 86.25 -4.19 -3.64
N LEU A 15 85.55 -5.24 -3.17
CA LEU A 15 84.38 -5.34 -2.29
C LEU A 15 84.80 -5.35 -0.80
N VAL A 16 83.92 -5.07 0.18
CA VAL A 16 83.27 -6.03 1.15
C VAL A 16 82.75 -5.15 2.32
N ALA A 17 81.57 -5.28 2.96
CA ALA A 17 80.67 -6.42 3.22
C ALA A 17 79.16 -6.06 3.26
N LEU A 18 78.36 -7.08 2.90
CA LEU A 18 76.90 -7.29 3.00
C LEU A 18 76.44 -7.48 4.48
N LEU A 19 75.19 -7.20 4.90
CA LEU A 19 73.94 -7.99 4.76
C LEU A 19 72.78 -7.15 5.39
N GLY A 20 71.53 -7.02 4.94
CA GLY A 20 70.71 -7.55 3.84
C GLY A 20 69.39 -6.75 3.70
N LEU A 21 68.72 -6.81 2.53
CA LEU A 21 67.41 -6.19 2.21
C LEU A 21 66.23 -7.15 2.55
N PRO A 22 64.96 -6.69 2.62
CA PRO A 22 64.10 -6.36 1.45
C PRO A 22 63.41 -4.98 1.58
N SER A 23 63.51 -4.07 0.61
CA SER A 23 62.52 -3.82 -0.47
C SER A 23 61.06 -3.66 -0.04
N GLY A 24 60.49 -2.46 -0.23
CA GLY A 24 59.04 -2.32 -0.45
C GLY A 24 58.42 -0.98 -0.05
N GLY A 25 57.86 -0.26 -1.04
CA GLY A 25 56.74 0.69 -0.87
C GLY A 25 57.13 2.11 -0.47
N MET A 26 57.43 3.01 -1.40
CA MET A 26 56.46 3.84 -2.15
C MET A 26 55.57 4.71 -1.24
N ALA A 27 55.86 6.01 -1.31
CA ALA A 27 54.98 7.15 -1.11
C ALA A 27 53.99 7.07 0.05
N GLN A 28 54.33 7.76 1.15
CA GLN A 28 53.34 8.29 2.07
C GLN A 28 52.28 9.05 1.27
N GLY A 29 51.13 8.43 1.09
CA GLY A 29 49.93 9.06 0.57
C GLY A 29 49.60 10.24 1.46
N VAL A 30 49.48 11.40 0.83
CA VAL A 30 49.00 12.64 1.42
C VAL A 30 47.73 12.35 2.20
N ALA A 31 47.73 12.68 3.50
CA ALA A 31 46.54 12.64 4.32
C ALA A 31 45.46 13.48 3.64
N HIS A 32 44.32 12.85 3.31
CA HIS A 32 43.16 13.57 2.81
C HIS A 32 42.67 14.47 3.95
N ASP A 33 42.93 15.76 3.80
CA ASP A 33 42.47 16.85 4.66
C ASP A 33 40.94 16.74 4.86
N GLN A 34 40.48 17.09 6.05
CA GLN A 34 39.11 16.88 6.53
C GLN A 34 38.10 17.58 5.62
N SER A 35 37.59 16.85 4.63
CA SER A 35 36.62 17.35 3.67
C SER A 35 35.30 17.60 4.37
N VAL A 36 34.75 18.80 4.21
CA VAL A 36 33.38 19.16 4.58
C VAL A 36 32.42 18.02 4.29
N ASP A 37 31.78 17.46 5.33
CA ASP A 37 30.71 16.48 5.17
C ASP A 37 29.52 17.19 4.50
N SER A 38 29.34 16.96 3.20
CA SER A 38 28.25 17.57 2.45
C SER A 38 26.93 16.93 2.86
N PRO A 39 25.92 17.72 3.27
CA PRO A 39 24.63 17.20 3.67
C PRO A 39 23.99 16.40 2.53
N LEU A 40 23.17 15.42 2.89
CA LEU A 40 22.44 14.60 1.95
C LEU A 40 20.95 14.88 2.06
N TYR A 41 20.33 15.34 0.98
CA TYR A 41 18.89 15.55 0.91
C TYR A 41 18.19 14.25 0.52
N ILE A 42 17.08 13.94 1.17
CA ILE A 42 16.28 12.76 0.86
C ILE A 42 14.82 13.18 0.77
N SER A 43 14.19 12.85 -0.35
CA SER A 43 12.82 13.28 -0.67
C SER A 43 12.12 12.31 -1.61
N ASN A 44 10.80 12.38 -1.71
CA ASN A 44 10.04 11.71 -2.77
C ASN A 44 9.51 12.69 -3.82
N THR A 45 9.55 12.28 -5.09
CA THR A 45 9.06 13.07 -6.23
C THR A 45 7.66 12.69 -6.68
N GLU A 46 7.15 11.52 -6.29
CA GLU A 46 5.77 11.12 -6.48
C GLU A 46 5.05 11.12 -5.13
N PRO A 47 3.79 11.62 -5.03
CA PRO A 47 3.05 11.57 -3.78
C PRO A 47 2.90 10.11 -3.33
N LEU A 48 3.38 9.81 -2.13
CA LEU A 48 3.07 8.57 -1.45
C LEU A 48 1.57 8.56 -1.16
N LYS A 49 0.92 7.44 -1.49
CA LYS A 49 -0.50 7.23 -1.24
C LYS A 49 -0.72 6.45 0.06
N ASP A 50 -1.82 6.73 0.74
CA ASP A 50 -2.36 5.97 1.85
C ASP A 50 -3.06 4.69 1.37
N GLN A 51 -3.62 3.91 2.30
CA GLN A 51 -4.36 2.67 2.02
C GLN A 51 -5.61 2.86 1.17
N TYR A 52 -6.11 4.10 1.07
CA TYR A 52 -7.28 4.48 0.25
C TYR A 52 -6.88 5.09 -1.10
N GLY A 53 -5.58 5.15 -1.41
CA GLY A 53 -5.08 5.72 -2.66
C GLY A 53 -5.00 7.25 -2.68
N ARG A 54 -5.28 7.92 -1.56
CA ARG A 54 -5.17 9.38 -1.39
C ARG A 54 -3.73 9.74 -1.01
N PRO A 55 -3.26 10.98 -1.25
CA PRO A 55 -1.96 11.41 -0.74
C PRO A 55 -1.85 11.20 0.78
N MET A 56 -0.74 10.60 1.23
CA MET A 56 -0.49 10.34 2.65
C MET A 56 -0.49 11.66 3.43
N PRO A 57 -1.25 11.75 4.56
CA PRO A 57 -1.52 13.01 5.22
C PRO A 57 -0.29 13.58 5.93
N GLY A 58 -0.25 14.90 6.03
CA GLY A 58 0.83 15.64 6.66
C GLY A 58 1.04 16.99 5.98
N THR A 59 1.17 18.05 6.77
CA THR A 59 1.31 19.41 6.26
C THR A 59 2.44 20.11 6.99
N HIS A 60 3.25 20.88 6.25
CA HIS A 60 4.37 21.60 6.83
C HIS A 60 3.90 22.51 8.00
N GLY A 61 4.56 22.39 9.15
CA GLY A 61 4.28 23.20 10.34
C GLY A 61 3.15 22.69 11.25
N GLN A 62 2.45 21.60 10.90
CA GLN A 62 1.31 21.05 11.67
C GLN A 62 1.68 19.86 12.58
N GLY A 63 2.97 19.68 12.89
CA GLY A 63 3.46 18.48 13.58
C GLY A 63 3.47 17.24 12.68
N ILE A 64 3.85 16.09 13.24
CA ILE A 64 3.91 14.83 12.49
C ILE A 64 2.54 14.18 12.53
N VAL A 65 1.88 14.10 11.37
CA VAL A 65 0.62 13.34 11.19
C VAL A 65 0.91 11.93 10.67
N SER A 66 1.76 11.83 9.65
CA SER A 66 2.32 10.57 9.18
C SER A 66 3.83 10.60 9.34
N LEU A 67 4.34 9.68 10.16
CA LEU A 67 5.76 9.56 10.48
C LEU A 67 6.56 9.06 9.28
N VAL A 68 7.76 9.60 9.09
CA VAL A 68 8.72 9.17 8.08
C VAL A 68 10.08 9.00 8.73
N GLU A 69 10.62 7.80 8.64
CA GLU A 69 11.90 7.43 9.22
C GLU A 69 12.87 6.99 8.13
N LEU A 70 14.14 7.40 8.23
CA LEU A 70 15.19 6.81 7.42
C LEU A 70 15.93 5.75 8.21
N ARG A 71 16.01 4.57 7.62
CA ARG A 71 16.56 3.38 8.24
C ARG A 71 17.64 2.75 7.38
N VAL A 72 18.58 2.10 8.06
CA VAL A 72 19.69 1.39 7.43
C VAL A 72 19.22 0.02 6.93
N SER A 73 19.73 -0.42 5.79
CA SER A 73 19.68 -1.81 5.34
C SER A 73 21.09 -2.27 4.94
N THR A 74 21.58 -3.34 5.56
CA THR A 74 22.96 -3.80 5.37
C THR A 74 23.17 -4.62 4.10
N ASN A 75 22.10 -5.16 3.52
CA ASN A 75 22.15 -6.02 2.32
C ASN A 75 21.20 -5.54 1.22
N GLY A 76 20.61 -4.34 1.37
CA GLY A 76 19.60 -3.82 0.45
C GLY A 76 18.26 -4.56 0.52
N ILE A 77 18.08 -5.50 1.46
CA ILE A 77 16.79 -6.15 1.70
C ILE A 77 16.06 -5.33 2.76
N VAL A 78 14.84 -4.93 2.46
CA VAL A 78 13.95 -4.25 3.41
C VAL A 78 12.96 -5.26 3.96
N ARG A 79 12.85 -5.34 5.29
CA ARG A 79 11.93 -6.23 6.00
C ARG A 79 10.82 -5.41 6.65
N PRO A 80 9.58 -5.94 6.70
CA PRO A 80 8.45 -5.25 7.32
C PRO A 80 8.73 -4.91 8.81
N PRO A 81 8.03 -3.92 9.38
CA PRO A 81 7.98 -3.76 10.83
C PRO A 81 7.33 -4.99 11.48
N TYR A 82 7.49 -5.11 12.80
CA TYR A 82 6.70 -6.07 13.58
C TYR A 82 5.24 -5.60 13.63
N PRO A 83 4.27 -6.51 13.91
CA PRO A 83 2.84 -6.17 13.97
C PRO A 83 2.47 -5.06 14.96
N ASN A 84 3.31 -4.80 15.96
CA ASN A 84 3.15 -3.69 16.91
C ASN A 84 3.77 -2.36 16.42
N GLY A 85 4.12 -2.27 15.13
CA GLY A 85 4.76 -1.12 14.52
C GLY A 85 6.26 -0.97 14.80
N ALA A 86 6.81 -1.75 15.75
CA ALA A 86 8.22 -1.68 16.08
C ALA A 86 9.08 -2.05 14.87
N ALA A 87 10.17 -1.31 14.67
CA ALA A 87 11.06 -1.59 13.57
C ALA A 87 11.83 -2.90 13.74
N HIS A 88 12.11 -3.55 12.61
CA HIS A 88 12.93 -4.75 12.58
C HIS A 88 14.35 -4.46 13.09
N ALA A 89 14.94 -5.37 13.86
CA ALA A 89 16.28 -5.18 14.47
C ALA A 89 17.41 -4.92 13.45
N TYR A 90 17.26 -5.39 12.21
CA TYR A 90 18.19 -5.14 11.11
C TYR A 90 18.07 -3.75 10.46
N HIS A 91 17.07 -2.96 10.87
CA HIS A 91 16.78 -1.66 10.28
C HIS A 91 16.83 -0.54 11.33
N PRO A 92 17.99 -0.29 11.97
CA PRO A 92 18.13 0.82 12.90
C PRO A 92 17.94 2.17 12.16
N LEU A 93 17.54 3.19 12.90
CA LEU A 93 17.52 4.56 12.37
C LEU A 93 18.93 4.96 11.92
N VAL A 94 19.01 5.69 10.81
CA VAL A 94 20.29 6.23 10.33
C VAL A 94 20.93 7.16 11.37
N SER A 95 20.12 7.96 12.05
CA SER A 95 20.48 8.80 13.19
C SER A 95 19.23 9.21 13.97
N SER A 96 19.39 9.81 15.15
CA SER A 96 18.28 10.42 15.90
C SER A 96 17.59 11.58 15.16
N GLN A 97 18.23 12.14 14.12
CA GLN A 97 17.69 13.20 13.28
C GLN A 97 17.02 12.66 12.00
N SER A 98 17.00 11.34 11.82
CA SER A 98 16.47 10.68 10.63
C SER A 98 14.97 10.42 10.71
N VAL A 99 14.24 11.33 11.36
CA VAL A 99 12.81 11.23 11.64
C VAL A 99 12.16 12.56 11.25
N THR A 100 11.10 12.49 10.46
CA THR A 100 10.31 13.64 10.02
C THR A 100 8.84 13.24 9.86
N GLY A 101 7.99 14.18 9.49
CA GLY A 101 6.63 13.89 9.01
C GLY A 101 6.48 14.06 7.50
N MET A 102 5.45 13.44 6.93
CA MET A 102 4.92 13.82 5.62
C MET A 102 4.47 15.28 5.62
N GLY A 103 4.57 15.92 4.46
CA GLY A 103 4.41 17.36 4.30
C GLY A 103 5.62 18.19 4.72
N GLN A 104 6.62 17.62 5.42
CA GLN A 104 7.80 18.37 5.81
C GLN A 104 8.58 18.84 4.57
N ASN A 105 8.85 20.15 4.51
CA ASN A 105 9.52 20.82 3.39
C ASN A 105 8.81 20.60 2.04
N ALA A 106 7.49 20.38 2.07
CA ALA A 106 6.63 20.32 0.89
C ALA A 106 5.56 21.43 0.96
N MET A 107 5.15 21.94 -0.21
CA MET A 107 4.08 22.94 -0.32
C MET A 107 2.72 22.25 -0.45
N GLY A 108 1.69 22.89 0.11
CA GLY A 108 0.29 22.42 0.04
C GLY A 108 -0.13 21.60 1.25
N GLU A 109 -1.44 21.34 1.32
CA GLU A 109 -2.04 20.47 2.33
C GLU A 109 -1.95 19.01 1.87
N ASN A 110 -1.51 18.13 2.78
CA ASN A 110 -1.39 16.69 2.54
C ASN A 110 -0.77 16.34 1.18
N PRO A 111 0.43 16.82 0.86
CA PRO A 111 0.99 16.67 -0.48
C PRO A 111 1.46 15.23 -0.77
N GLY A 112 1.42 14.31 0.21
CA GLY A 112 2.01 12.97 0.11
C GLY A 112 3.52 13.00 -0.10
N ARG A 113 4.18 14.11 0.28
CA ARG A 113 5.58 14.39 -0.03
C ARG A 113 6.34 14.79 1.21
N PHE A 114 7.60 14.41 1.28
CA PHE A 114 8.53 14.90 2.29
C PHE A 114 9.87 15.24 1.63
N ALA A 115 10.59 16.15 2.25
CA ALA A 115 12.02 16.30 2.04
C ALA A 115 12.70 16.52 3.40
N MET A 116 13.81 15.84 3.64
CA MET A 116 14.64 16.05 4.81
C MET A 116 16.10 16.17 4.43
N VAL A 117 16.89 16.70 5.36
CA VAL A 117 18.34 16.77 5.24
C VAL A 117 18.99 15.88 6.28
N LEU A 118 19.96 15.08 5.87
CA LEU A 118 20.87 14.36 6.76
C LEU A 118 22.17 15.17 6.87
N PRO A 119 22.45 15.80 8.04
CA PRO A 119 23.67 16.57 8.23
C PRO A 119 24.93 15.69 8.15
N LYS A 120 24.83 14.46 8.64
CA LYS A 120 25.90 13.46 8.54
C LYS A 120 25.51 12.40 7.51
N ARG A 121 26.38 12.22 6.52
CA ARG A 121 26.18 11.23 5.45
C ARG A 121 26.36 9.81 5.98
N PRO A 122 25.46 8.86 5.64
CA PRO A 122 25.70 7.44 5.87
C PRO A 122 26.87 6.95 5.00
N PRO A 123 27.65 5.94 5.45
CA PRO A 123 28.70 5.32 4.64
C PRO A 123 28.20 4.90 3.25
N ALA A 124 29.04 5.06 2.22
CA ALA A 124 28.65 4.85 0.82
C ALA A 124 28.31 3.37 0.48
N ASP A 125 28.78 2.44 1.30
CA ASP A 125 28.54 1.00 1.20
C ASP A 125 27.25 0.54 1.90
N ILE A 126 26.56 1.45 2.61
CA ILE A 126 25.34 1.14 3.35
C ILE A 126 24.11 1.61 2.55
N TYR A 127 23.08 0.75 2.48
CA TYR A 127 21.79 1.16 1.96
C TYR A 127 20.97 1.89 3.04
N VAL A 128 20.21 2.87 2.60
CA VAL A 128 19.20 3.59 3.38
C VAL A 128 17.88 3.48 2.65
N PHE A 129 16.80 3.31 3.38
CA PHE A 129 15.44 3.40 2.84
C PHE A 129 14.60 4.31 3.74
N ALA A 130 13.57 4.91 3.16
CA ALA A 130 12.56 5.63 3.90
C ALA A 130 11.40 4.69 4.21
N ARG A 131 10.94 4.71 5.45
CA ARG A 131 9.68 4.10 5.87
C ARG A 131 8.73 5.19 6.30
N ALA A 132 7.54 5.21 5.70
CA ALA A 132 6.46 6.06 6.12
C ALA A 132 5.40 5.23 6.87
N TYR A 133 4.75 5.84 7.86
CA TYR A 133 3.70 5.25 8.68
C TYR A 133 2.45 6.12 8.63
N SER A 134 1.27 5.51 8.68
CA SER A 134 0.00 6.23 8.59
C SER A 134 -0.36 7.07 9.83
N ALA A 135 0.46 7.04 10.89
CA ALA A 135 0.22 7.73 12.15
C ALA A 135 1.44 8.56 12.64
N PRO A 136 1.27 9.42 13.66
CA PRO A 136 2.35 10.24 14.23
C PRO A 136 3.52 9.44 14.80
N THR A 137 3.24 8.22 15.25
CA THR A 137 4.24 7.27 15.75
C THR A 137 4.09 5.92 15.08
N ALA A 138 5.18 5.14 15.04
CA ALA A 138 5.15 3.80 14.45
C ALA A 138 4.20 2.85 15.21
N ALA A 139 4.05 3.00 16.53
CA ALA A 139 3.21 2.14 17.36
C ALA A 139 1.71 2.40 17.20
N GLU A 140 1.32 3.60 16.79
CA GLU A 140 -0.07 3.98 16.53
C GLU A 140 -0.50 3.70 15.08
N ALA A 141 0.43 3.32 14.22
CA ALA A 141 0.17 3.15 12.80
C ALA A 141 -0.53 1.82 12.50
N ASN A 142 -1.45 1.86 11.54
CA ASN A 142 -2.09 0.68 10.96
C ASN A 142 -1.41 0.26 9.65
N PHE A 143 -0.92 1.23 8.89
CA PHE A 143 -0.29 1.01 7.59
C PHE A 143 1.10 1.65 7.55
N TYR A 144 1.96 1.07 6.70
CA TYR A 144 3.28 1.61 6.42
C TYR A 144 3.60 1.48 4.93
N ALA A 145 4.57 2.25 4.45
CA ALA A 145 5.10 2.11 3.11
C ALA A 145 6.62 2.24 3.14
N ASP A 146 7.29 1.37 2.39
CA ASP A 146 8.75 1.39 2.26
C ASP A 146 9.17 1.93 0.91
N SER A 147 10.25 2.72 0.92
CA SER A 147 10.96 3.07 -0.29
C SER A 147 11.85 1.92 -0.75
N GLN A 148 12.18 1.92 -2.04
CA GLN A 148 13.30 1.15 -2.53
C GLN A 148 14.58 1.53 -1.76
N PRO A 149 15.51 0.58 -1.52
CA PRO A 149 16.79 0.89 -0.90
C PRO A 149 17.61 1.80 -1.81
N MET A 150 18.23 2.81 -1.22
CA MET A 150 19.05 3.81 -1.88
C MET A 150 20.44 3.84 -1.24
N ARG A 151 21.45 4.30 -1.96
CA ARG A 151 22.79 4.53 -1.41
C ARG A 151 23.43 5.75 -2.05
N ALA A 152 24.23 6.48 -1.26
CA ALA A 152 25.01 7.59 -1.77
C ALA A 152 26.36 7.09 -2.29
N GLU A 153 26.38 6.59 -3.53
CA GLU A 153 27.56 5.92 -4.12
C GLU A 153 28.81 6.81 -4.22
N ASN A 154 28.63 8.12 -4.38
CA ASN A 154 29.71 9.08 -4.58
C ASN A 154 29.60 10.27 -3.64
N ILE A 155 30.73 10.85 -3.23
CA ILE A 155 30.76 12.06 -2.39
C ILE A 155 30.00 13.22 -3.06
N GLY A 156 29.99 13.30 -4.39
CA GLY A 156 29.24 14.31 -5.15
C GLY A 156 27.71 14.15 -5.16
N THR A 157 27.15 13.01 -4.73
CA THR A 157 25.70 12.84 -4.63
C THR A 157 25.16 13.72 -3.51
N THR A 158 24.34 14.72 -3.84
CA THR A 158 23.76 15.64 -2.85
C THR A 158 22.32 15.32 -2.49
N ALA A 159 21.61 14.52 -3.31
CA ALA A 159 20.23 14.13 -3.06
C ALA A 159 19.97 12.66 -3.43
N LEU A 160 19.08 12.00 -2.69
CA LEU A 160 18.49 10.70 -3.01
C LEU A 160 16.98 10.82 -3.12
N VAL A 161 16.39 10.06 -4.05
CA VAL A 161 14.94 10.04 -4.27
C VAL A 161 14.35 8.75 -3.72
N ALA A 162 13.48 8.87 -2.72
CA ALA A 162 12.77 7.76 -2.11
C ALA A 162 11.55 7.38 -2.97
N ASN A 163 11.68 6.28 -3.71
CA ASN A 163 10.59 5.71 -4.50
C ASN A 163 9.82 4.71 -3.65
N PHE A 164 8.63 5.07 -3.19
CA PHE A 164 7.79 4.21 -2.35
C PHE A 164 7.04 3.14 -3.14
N GLY A 165 6.89 1.98 -2.50
CA GLY A 165 5.85 1.00 -2.86
C GLY A 165 4.46 1.41 -2.35
N PRO A 166 3.45 0.53 -2.52
CA PRO A 166 2.13 0.76 -1.96
C PRO A 166 2.15 0.77 -0.44
N ALA A 167 1.13 1.38 0.17
CA ALA A 167 0.84 1.21 1.59
C ALA A 167 0.46 -0.26 1.87
N LEU A 168 1.03 -0.83 2.91
CA LEU A 168 0.83 -2.21 3.35
C LEU A 168 0.34 -2.24 4.80
N PRO A 169 -0.50 -3.21 5.17
CA PRO A 169 -0.91 -3.41 6.55
C PRO A 169 0.31 -3.78 7.40
N ILE A 170 0.42 -3.20 8.61
CA ILE A 170 1.49 -3.52 9.57
C ILE A 170 1.29 -4.93 10.14
N ASP A 171 0.04 -5.25 10.44
CA ASP A 171 -0.41 -6.56 10.85
C ASP A 171 -1.35 -7.12 9.77
N SER A 172 -0.84 -8.10 9.03
CA SER A 172 -1.58 -8.81 7.98
C SER A 172 -2.21 -10.11 8.49
N GLY A 173 -2.25 -10.32 9.81
CA GLY A 173 -3.06 -11.36 10.43
C GLY A 173 -4.55 -11.13 10.22
N ASP A 174 -5.36 -12.14 10.50
CA ASP A 174 -6.81 -12.18 10.40
C ASP A 174 -7.27 -13.03 11.59
N ASP A 175 -7.44 -12.37 12.74
CA ASP A 175 -7.59 -13.02 14.04
C ASP A 175 -8.99 -13.65 14.22
N ASP A 176 -10.01 -13.11 13.55
CA ASP A 176 -11.39 -13.56 13.62
C ASP A 176 -11.84 -14.43 12.43
N GLY A 177 -11.04 -14.47 11.35
CA GLY A 177 -11.18 -15.37 10.23
C GLY A 177 -12.22 -14.92 9.19
N ASP A 178 -12.56 -13.63 9.13
CA ASP A 178 -13.52 -13.09 8.17
C ASP A 178 -12.89 -12.73 6.82
N GLY A 179 -11.55 -12.71 6.74
CA GLY A 179 -10.75 -12.37 5.57
C GLY A 179 -10.31 -10.91 5.50
N LEU A 180 -10.71 -10.07 6.45
CA LEU A 180 -10.19 -8.73 6.69
C LEU A 180 -8.97 -8.84 7.61
N CYS A 181 -7.88 -8.13 7.29
CA CYS A 181 -6.71 -8.21 8.15
C CYS A 181 -6.82 -7.28 9.37
N ASN A 182 -6.15 -7.63 10.46
CA ASN A 182 -6.12 -6.89 11.73
C ASN A 182 -5.84 -5.38 11.57
N SER A 183 -5.01 -4.98 10.61
CA SER A 183 -4.74 -3.54 10.36
C SER A 183 -5.93 -2.80 9.76
N TRP A 184 -6.74 -3.46 8.94
CA TRP A 184 -7.98 -2.91 8.41
C TRP A 184 -9.06 -2.89 9.50
N GLU A 185 -9.17 -3.93 10.32
CA GLU A 185 -10.10 -3.93 11.47
C GLU A 185 -9.82 -2.77 12.43
N ARG A 186 -8.54 -2.51 12.78
CA ARG A 186 -8.15 -1.32 13.58
C ARG A 186 -8.49 0.00 12.90
N GLU A 187 -8.47 0.05 11.58
CA GLU A 187 -8.82 1.24 10.81
C GLU A 187 -10.34 1.48 10.80
N LEU A 188 -11.14 0.40 10.76
CA LEU A 188 -12.59 0.44 10.83
C LEU A 188 -13.12 0.53 12.28
N GLY A 189 -12.30 0.23 13.27
CA GLY A 189 -12.66 0.20 14.69
C GLY A 189 -13.35 -1.09 15.13
N THR A 190 -13.12 -2.20 14.41
CA THR A 190 -13.73 -3.51 14.68
C THR A 190 -12.81 -4.49 15.42
N ASP A 191 -11.56 -4.12 15.70
CA ASP A 191 -10.55 -4.95 16.37
C ASP A 191 -10.83 -5.24 17.86
N GLY A 192 -11.84 -4.60 18.46
CA GLY A 192 -12.16 -4.71 19.88
C GLY A 192 -12.74 -6.07 20.30
N ARG A 193 -13.13 -6.93 19.35
CA ARG A 193 -13.74 -8.23 19.59
C ARG A 193 -13.25 -9.24 18.54
N MET A 194 -13.01 -10.47 18.95
CA MET A 194 -12.66 -11.57 18.03
C MET A 194 -13.94 -12.15 17.41
N THR A 195 -14.54 -11.43 16.46
CA THR A 195 -15.78 -11.83 15.78
C THR A 195 -15.84 -11.24 14.38
N ALA A 196 -16.06 -12.12 13.40
CA ALA A 196 -16.17 -11.77 11.98
C ALA A 196 -17.28 -10.76 11.63
N ASP A 197 -18.26 -10.61 12.51
CA ASP A 197 -19.39 -9.71 12.40
C ASP A 197 -19.39 -8.89 13.69
N TYR A 198 -18.85 -7.67 13.62
CA TYR A 198 -18.65 -6.85 14.79
C TYR A 198 -20.01 -6.41 15.36
N ASP A 199 -20.89 -5.80 14.60
CA ASP A 199 -22.16 -5.31 15.14
C ASP A 199 -23.26 -6.37 15.33
N GLY A 200 -23.07 -7.58 14.81
CA GLY A 200 -23.92 -8.75 15.01
C GLY A 200 -25.15 -8.79 14.12
N ASP A 201 -25.12 -8.16 12.95
CA ASP A 201 -26.25 -8.05 12.03
C ASP A 201 -26.33 -9.17 10.97
N GLY A 202 -25.31 -10.03 10.93
CA GLY A 202 -25.19 -11.17 10.03
C GLY A 202 -24.37 -10.91 8.77
N MET A 203 -23.88 -9.69 8.54
CA MET A 203 -22.83 -9.39 7.56
C MET A 203 -21.45 -9.42 8.25
N SER A 204 -20.42 -9.89 7.54
CA SER A 204 -19.06 -9.82 8.09
C SER A 204 -18.43 -8.45 7.82
N ASP A 205 -17.48 -8.02 8.65
CA ASP A 205 -16.82 -6.73 8.54
C ASP A 205 -16.18 -6.52 7.14
N LEU A 206 -15.58 -7.57 6.58
CA LEU A 206 -15.08 -7.60 5.20
C LEU A 206 -16.20 -7.33 4.19
N HIS A 207 -17.34 -8.03 4.29
CA HIS A 207 -18.46 -7.86 3.37
C HIS A 207 -19.02 -6.46 3.44
N GLU A 208 -19.10 -5.89 4.64
CA GLU A 208 -19.56 -4.54 4.87
C GLU A 208 -18.61 -3.49 4.29
N MET A 209 -17.31 -3.63 4.53
CA MET A 209 -16.29 -2.77 3.92
C MET A 209 -16.40 -2.78 2.39
N LEU A 210 -16.62 -3.96 1.81
CA LEU A 210 -16.79 -4.11 0.37
C LEU A 210 -18.10 -3.51 -0.14
N ALA A 211 -19.20 -3.69 0.62
CA ALA A 211 -20.50 -3.09 0.35
C ALA A 211 -20.49 -1.56 0.51
N GLY A 212 -19.55 -1.02 1.30
CA GLY A 212 -19.54 0.38 1.71
C GLY A 212 -20.51 0.68 2.85
N THR A 213 -20.89 -0.34 3.63
CA THR A 213 -21.66 -0.19 4.86
C THR A 213 -20.72 0.00 6.06
N ASN A 214 -21.29 0.19 7.25
CA ASN A 214 -20.54 0.48 8.47
C ASN A 214 -20.60 -0.70 9.45
N PRO A 215 -19.48 -1.40 9.70
CA PRO A 215 -19.45 -2.62 10.51
C PRO A 215 -19.59 -2.41 12.01
N THR A 216 -19.78 -1.17 12.44
CA THR A 216 -20.06 -0.84 13.85
C THR A 216 -21.53 -0.51 14.08
N ARG A 217 -22.38 -0.70 13.07
CA ARG A 217 -23.76 -0.22 13.02
C ARG A 217 -24.67 -1.23 12.34
N ALA A 218 -25.33 -2.06 13.15
CA ALA A 218 -26.28 -3.07 12.69
C ALA A 218 -27.50 -2.55 11.89
N ASP A 219 -27.70 -1.22 11.84
CA ASP A 219 -28.72 -0.59 10.99
C ASP A 219 -28.22 -0.27 9.57
N SER A 220 -26.91 -0.35 9.34
CA SER A 220 -26.21 -0.06 8.09
C SER A 220 -26.07 -1.32 7.24
N LEU A 221 -27.16 -1.79 6.64
CA LEU A 221 -27.19 -3.08 5.93
C LEU A 221 -27.39 -2.94 4.43
N LEU A 222 -26.65 -3.72 3.64
CA LEU A 222 -27.01 -3.95 2.24
C LEU A 222 -28.09 -5.04 2.16
N ARG A 223 -29.36 -4.64 2.28
CA ARG A 223 -30.52 -5.55 2.23
C ARG A 223 -31.60 -5.08 1.26
N ILE A 224 -32.38 -6.05 0.77
CA ILE A 224 -33.61 -5.78 0.05
C ILE A 224 -34.66 -5.31 1.07
N GLU A 225 -35.19 -4.11 0.86
CA GLU A 225 -36.24 -3.47 1.67
C GLU A 225 -37.63 -3.94 1.24
N MET A 226 -37.85 -4.06 -0.08
CA MET A 226 -39.16 -4.41 -0.63
C MET A 226 -39.03 -5.32 -1.84
N ILE A 227 -39.89 -6.33 -1.89
CA ILE A 227 -40.19 -7.10 -3.11
C ILE A 227 -41.71 -7.10 -3.26
N GLN A 228 -42.21 -6.42 -4.29
CA GLN A 228 -43.64 -6.32 -4.55
C GLN A 228 -43.95 -6.69 -5.99
N ARG A 229 -44.75 -7.74 -6.17
CA ARG A 229 -45.34 -8.05 -7.48
C ARG A 229 -46.54 -7.20 -7.77
N ASP A 230 -46.59 -6.65 -8.97
CA ASP A 230 -47.81 -6.00 -9.44
C ASP A 230 -48.92 -7.04 -9.65
N GLN A 231 -50.14 -6.63 -9.33
CA GLN A 231 -51.34 -7.45 -9.44
C GLN A 231 -51.85 -7.50 -10.89
N VAL A 232 -51.47 -6.52 -11.71
CA VAL A 232 -51.96 -6.34 -13.08
C VAL A 232 -50.82 -6.59 -14.06
N ALA A 233 -51.09 -7.42 -15.08
CA ALA A 233 -50.15 -7.60 -16.17
C ALA A 233 -50.14 -6.35 -17.07
N ARG A 234 -48.95 -5.83 -17.35
CA ARG A 234 -48.76 -4.63 -18.17
C ARG A 234 -47.54 -4.78 -19.08
N VAL A 235 -47.52 -4.02 -20.16
CA VAL A 235 -46.41 -3.99 -21.12
C VAL A 235 -45.38 -2.98 -20.60
N LEU A 236 -44.15 -3.45 -20.31
CA LEU A 236 -43.07 -2.59 -19.80
C LEU A 236 -42.36 -1.83 -20.93
N HIS A 237 -42.15 -2.48 -22.08
CA HIS A 237 -41.62 -1.85 -23.29
C HIS A 237 -42.50 -2.13 -24.51
N GLU A 238 -42.60 -1.15 -25.41
CA GLU A 238 -43.45 -1.23 -26.60
C GLU A 238 -43.07 -2.45 -27.47
N GLY A 239 -44.02 -3.37 -27.66
CA GLY A 239 -43.82 -4.60 -28.44
C GLY A 239 -43.54 -5.85 -27.63
N GLU A 240 -43.48 -5.77 -26.29
CA GLU A 240 -43.33 -6.93 -25.40
C GLU A 240 -44.69 -7.48 -24.93
N GLU A 241 -44.71 -8.78 -24.58
CA GLU A 241 -45.88 -9.40 -23.98
C GLU A 241 -46.16 -8.80 -22.59
N PRO A 242 -47.44 -8.70 -22.15
CA PRO A 242 -47.77 -8.19 -20.83
C PRO A 242 -47.17 -9.08 -19.75
N THR A 243 -46.33 -8.53 -18.89
CA THR A 243 -45.76 -9.25 -17.74
C THR A 243 -46.31 -8.69 -16.43
N ARG A 244 -46.19 -9.44 -15.34
CA ARG A 244 -46.44 -8.93 -13.98
C ARG A 244 -45.10 -8.49 -13.36
N PRO A 245 -44.72 -7.21 -13.50
CA PRO A 245 -43.43 -6.74 -13.01
C PRO A 245 -43.31 -6.95 -11.51
N VAL A 246 -42.10 -7.27 -11.08
CA VAL A 246 -41.72 -7.25 -9.68
C VAL A 246 -40.95 -5.96 -9.42
N GLN A 247 -41.49 -5.13 -8.55
CA GLN A 247 -40.75 -4.01 -7.98
C GLN A 247 -39.82 -4.55 -6.90
N VAL A 248 -38.53 -4.24 -7.02
CA VAL A 248 -37.51 -4.56 -6.03
C VAL A 248 -36.87 -3.27 -5.56
N THR A 249 -36.86 -3.06 -4.25
CA THR A 249 -36.24 -1.89 -3.60
C THR A 249 -35.19 -2.37 -2.60
N TRP A 250 -34.01 -1.78 -2.63
CA TRP A 250 -32.93 -2.10 -1.69
C TRP A 250 -32.14 -0.84 -1.31
N GLN A 251 -31.50 -0.88 -0.14
CA GLN A 251 -30.57 0.16 0.26
C GLN A 251 -29.31 0.09 -0.62
N SER A 252 -28.87 1.23 -1.13
CA SER A 252 -27.69 1.33 -2.00
C SER A 252 -26.64 2.27 -1.41
N VAL A 253 -25.42 2.14 -1.90
CA VAL A 253 -24.30 3.01 -1.58
C VAL A 253 -23.95 3.79 -2.84
N PRO A 254 -23.90 5.13 -2.81
CA PRO A 254 -23.57 5.95 -3.97
C PRO A 254 -22.34 5.49 -4.74
N GLY A 255 -22.44 5.46 -6.07
CA GLY A 255 -21.36 5.04 -6.97
C GLY A 255 -21.08 3.54 -7.02
N ARG A 256 -21.82 2.71 -6.27
CA ARG A 256 -21.73 1.24 -6.36
C ARG A 256 -22.66 0.68 -7.43
N THR A 257 -22.23 -0.41 -8.07
CA THR A 257 -22.99 -1.11 -9.10
C THR A 257 -23.54 -2.43 -8.57
N TYR A 258 -24.81 -2.70 -8.85
CA TYR A 258 -25.57 -3.83 -8.35
C TYR A 258 -26.15 -4.66 -9.50
N GLN A 259 -26.07 -5.98 -9.40
CA GLN A 259 -26.76 -6.91 -10.27
C GLN A 259 -27.85 -7.61 -9.46
N ILE A 260 -29.07 -7.55 -9.96
CA ILE A 260 -30.16 -8.34 -9.39
C ILE A 260 -30.07 -9.74 -9.97
N GLU A 261 -30.17 -10.74 -9.10
CA GLU A 261 -30.19 -12.13 -9.51
C GLU A 261 -31.42 -12.83 -8.92
N TYR A 262 -31.98 -13.75 -9.70
CA TYR A 262 -33.19 -14.47 -9.38
C TYR A 262 -32.96 -15.97 -9.51
N VAL A 263 -33.59 -16.72 -8.63
CA VAL A 263 -33.63 -18.18 -8.72
C VAL A 263 -35.03 -18.68 -8.35
N VAL A 264 -35.55 -19.63 -9.13
CA VAL A 264 -36.88 -20.22 -8.89
C VAL A 264 -36.90 -21.03 -7.58
N GLN A 265 -35.82 -21.77 -7.31
CA GLN A 265 -35.69 -22.61 -6.13
C GLN A 265 -34.22 -22.66 -5.70
N LEU A 266 -33.93 -22.40 -4.42
CA LEU A 266 -32.53 -22.36 -3.93
C LEU A 266 -31.85 -23.73 -3.94
N TRP A 267 -32.61 -24.78 -3.68
CA TRP A 267 -32.11 -26.14 -3.51
C TRP A 267 -32.96 -27.11 -4.31
N ASP A 268 -32.35 -27.77 -5.29
CA ASP A 268 -32.98 -28.86 -6.02
C ASP A 268 -32.89 -30.14 -5.19
N CYS A 269 -34.02 -30.54 -4.61
CA CYS A 269 -34.11 -31.75 -3.79
C CYS A 269 -33.87 -33.03 -4.60
N GLU A 270 -34.17 -33.04 -5.91
CA GLU A 270 -34.06 -34.22 -6.77
C GLU A 270 -32.60 -34.46 -7.16
N ASN A 271 -31.90 -33.40 -7.57
CA ASN A 271 -30.49 -33.48 -7.96
C ASN A 271 -29.51 -33.21 -6.80
N GLN A 272 -30.02 -32.91 -5.59
CA GLN A 272 -29.25 -32.62 -4.37
C GLN A 272 -28.17 -31.55 -4.57
N GLN A 273 -28.52 -30.49 -5.30
CA GLN A 273 -27.60 -29.40 -5.62
C GLN A 273 -28.26 -28.04 -5.45
N SER A 274 -27.45 -27.03 -5.13
CA SER A 274 -27.89 -25.65 -5.17
C SER A 274 -28.14 -25.22 -6.60
N THR A 275 -29.25 -24.52 -6.84
CA THR A 275 -29.53 -23.95 -8.15
C THR A 275 -28.77 -22.63 -8.30
N GLU A 276 -28.28 -22.38 -9.51
CA GLU A 276 -27.54 -21.15 -9.80
C GLU A 276 -28.49 -19.95 -9.90
N PHE A 277 -28.06 -18.82 -9.31
CA PHE A 277 -28.75 -17.55 -9.44
C PHE A 277 -28.51 -16.97 -10.83
N MET A 278 -29.58 -16.63 -11.54
CA MET A 278 -29.51 -16.06 -12.88
C MET A 278 -29.59 -14.53 -12.80
N PRO A 279 -28.72 -13.77 -13.50
CA PRO A 279 -28.84 -12.32 -13.55
C PRO A 279 -30.15 -11.92 -14.23
N VAL A 280 -30.83 -10.91 -13.69
CA VAL A 280 -32.04 -10.33 -14.26
C VAL A 280 -31.85 -8.85 -14.49
N GLY A 281 -32.05 -8.43 -15.73
CA GLY A 281 -31.76 -7.06 -16.16
C GLY A 281 -30.27 -6.73 -16.20
N ASP A 282 -29.98 -5.51 -16.62
CA ASP A 282 -28.61 -4.97 -16.65
C ASP A 282 -28.17 -4.51 -15.24
N PRO A 283 -26.85 -4.47 -14.96
CA PRO A 283 -26.35 -3.88 -13.72
C PRO A 283 -26.79 -2.43 -13.54
N ILE A 284 -27.16 -2.05 -12.31
CA ILE A 284 -27.64 -0.71 -11.96
C ILE A 284 -26.60 -0.04 -11.05
N THR A 285 -26.13 1.14 -11.44
CA THR A 285 -25.20 1.96 -10.65
C THR A 285 -25.96 3.02 -9.87
N ALA A 286 -25.74 3.08 -8.55
CA ALA A 286 -26.29 4.13 -7.70
C ALA A 286 -25.69 5.50 -8.06
N GLY A 287 -26.54 6.52 -8.18
CA GLY A 287 -26.11 7.91 -8.36
C GLY A 287 -25.31 8.48 -7.18
N GLU A 288 -24.76 9.70 -7.34
CA GLU A 288 -23.87 10.35 -6.34
C GLU A 288 -24.50 10.59 -4.96
N ASP A 289 -25.83 10.62 -4.86
CA ASP A 289 -26.61 10.78 -3.62
C ASP A 289 -27.78 9.79 -3.55
N GLU A 290 -27.66 8.64 -4.22
CA GLU A 290 -28.70 7.60 -4.23
C GLU A 290 -28.38 6.54 -3.18
N TYR A 291 -29.19 6.50 -2.12
CA TYR A 291 -29.06 5.56 -1.00
C TYR A 291 -30.14 4.47 -1.01
N GLU A 292 -31.04 4.51 -1.98
CA GLU A 292 -32.10 3.53 -2.19
C GLU A 292 -32.34 3.45 -3.69
N ILE A 293 -32.27 2.24 -4.25
CA ILE A 293 -32.64 1.99 -5.64
C ILE A 293 -33.94 1.24 -5.65
N SER A 294 -34.87 1.67 -6.50
CA SER A 294 -36.12 0.98 -6.80
C SER A 294 -36.20 0.72 -8.30
N CYS A 295 -36.34 -0.54 -8.71
CA CYS A 295 -36.49 -0.89 -10.12
C CYS A 295 -37.62 -1.90 -10.33
N GLU A 296 -38.09 -1.97 -11.57
CA GLU A 296 -39.11 -2.93 -12.00
C GLU A 296 -38.48 -4.01 -12.87
N ILE A 297 -38.77 -5.27 -12.55
CA ILE A 297 -38.18 -6.43 -13.19
C ILE A 297 -39.28 -7.25 -13.86
N ALA A 298 -39.13 -7.50 -15.16
CA ALA A 298 -39.95 -8.45 -15.88
C ALA A 298 -39.53 -9.87 -15.49
N LEU A 299 -40.43 -10.63 -14.87
CA LEU A 299 -40.26 -12.08 -14.73
C LEU A 299 -41.22 -12.81 -15.68
N PRO A 300 -40.81 -13.96 -16.23
CA PRO A 300 -41.72 -14.86 -16.96
C PRO A 300 -42.96 -15.23 -16.13
N ASP A 301 -44.12 -15.39 -16.78
CA ASP A 301 -45.40 -15.67 -16.10
C ASP A 301 -45.42 -16.97 -15.27
N ASP A 302 -44.55 -17.93 -15.57
CA ASP A 302 -44.40 -19.20 -14.85
C ASP A 302 -43.52 -19.09 -13.59
N ALA A 303 -42.81 -17.97 -13.41
CA ALA A 303 -42.00 -17.68 -12.24
C ALA A 303 -42.89 -17.32 -11.04
N VAL A 304 -43.71 -18.25 -10.53
CA VAL A 304 -44.69 -17.91 -9.47
C VAL A 304 -44.03 -17.81 -8.09
N THR A 305 -42.93 -18.51 -7.87
CA THR A 305 -42.18 -18.53 -6.61
C THR A 305 -40.68 -18.51 -6.89
N GLY A 306 -39.95 -17.66 -6.20
CA GLY A 306 -38.49 -17.62 -6.31
C GLY A 306 -37.87 -16.68 -5.27
N THR A 307 -36.55 -16.72 -5.21
CA THR A 307 -35.73 -15.90 -4.31
C THR A 307 -34.96 -14.89 -5.13
N PHE A 308 -34.95 -13.65 -4.66
CA PHE A 308 -34.11 -12.59 -5.21
C PHE A 308 -32.90 -12.38 -4.31
N ARG A 309 -31.78 -12.02 -4.92
CA ARG A 309 -30.67 -11.39 -4.20
C ARG A 309 -30.14 -10.22 -5.01
N VAL A 310 -29.60 -9.25 -4.30
CA VAL A 310 -28.83 -8.16 -4.89
C VAL A 310 -27.36 -8.45 -4.66
N LYS A 311 -26.60 -8.48 -5.74
CA LYS A 311 -25.17 -8.74 -5.72
C LYS A 311 -24.42 -7.47 -6.09
N LEU A 312 -23.48 -7.06 -5.24
CA LEU A 312 -22.53 -6.00 -5.60
C LEU A 312 -21.61 -6.50 -6.72
N VAL A 313 -21.60 -5.80 -7.85
CA VAL A 313 -20.67 -6.07 -8.96
C VAL A 313 -19.35 -5.38 -8.63
N ARG A 314 -18.28 -6.16 -8.51
CA ARG A 314 -16.93 -5.62 -8.37
C ARG A 314 -16.39 -5.29 -9.77
N GLU A 315 -15.94 -4.06 -9.97
CA GLU A 315 -15.13 -3.67 -11.13
C GLU A 315 -13.69 -4.18 -11.01
#